data_AF-A0A8T6M0P2-F1
#
_entry.id   AF-A0A8T6M0P2-F1
#
_cell.length_a   1.000
_cell.length_b   1.000
_cell.length_c   1.000
_cell.angle_alpha   90.00
_cell.angle_beta   90.00
_cell.angle_gamma   90.00
#
_symmetry.space_group_name_H-M   'P 1'
#
loop_
_entity.id
_entity.type
_entity.pdbx_description
1 polymer ?
#
loop_
_entity_poly.entity_id
_entity_poly.type
_entity_poly.pdbx_seq_one_letter_code
_entity_poly.pdbx_strand_id
1 'polypeptide(L)'
;MPKNNEKTMPITQDETTNLLVGYVLKSNAGGALKISINTAAFSDCSTYVTSDGQSYVPLVMSLNALEKVLIGERAVTTVSQLQD
;
A
#
# COMPACT_ATOMS: atom_id res chain seq x y z
N MET A 1 19.27 40.59 -22.26
CA MET A 1 18.13 40.11 -21.45
C MET A 1 17.70 38.76 -21.98
N PRO A 2 17.87 37.64 -21.25
CA PRO A 2 17.31 36.37 -21.67
C PRO A 2 15.84 36.27 -21.21
N LYS A 3 14.95 35.85 -22.12
CA LYS A 3 13.53 35.57 -21.84
C LYS A 3 13.44 34.21 -21.14
N ASN A 4 12.95 34.19 -19.91
CA ASN A 4 12.64 32.97 -19.17
C ASN A 4 11.45 32.27 -19.84
N ASN A 5 11.62 31.01 -20.22
CA ASN A 5 10.58 30.21 -20.86
C ASN A 5 10.12 29.15 -19.86
N GLU A 6 9.17 29.51 -19.01
CA GLU A 6 8.52 28.57 -18.11
C GLU A 6 7.66 27.61 -18.94
N LYS A 7 8.19 26.39 -19.15
CA LYS A 7 7.37 25.27 -19.60
C LYS A 7 6.52 24.82 -18.42
N THR A 8 5.29 25.31 -18.36
CA THR A 8 4.24 24.71 -17.53
C THR A 8 4.00 23.30 -18.06
N MET A 9 4.40 22.29 -17.29
CA MET A 9 4.03 20.91 -17.58
C MET A 9 2.54 20.73 -17.28
N PRO A 10 1.79 19.99 -18.11
CA PRO A 10 0.40 19.67 -17.80
C PRO A 10 0.39 18.76 -16.56
N ILE A 11 -0.35 19.16 -15.54
CA ILE A 11 -0.63 18.35 -14.36
C ILE A 11 -1.57 17.25 -14.83
N THR A 12 -1.05 16.04 -15.01
CA THR A 12 -1.88 14.86 -15.31
C THR A 12 -2.63 14.50 -14.03
N GLN A 13 -3.95 14.48 -14.14
CA GLN A 13 -4.90 14.15 -13.09
C GLN A 13 -4.86 12.64 -12.80
N ASP A 14 -4.93 12.31 -11.50
CA ASP A 14 -5.00 10.97 -10.87
C ASP A 14 -3.69 10.16 -10.79
N GLU A 15 -2.69 10.67 -10.05
CA GLU A 15 -1.63 9.83 -9.50
C GLU A 15 -2.15 9.14 -8.22
N THR A 16 -2.84 8.01 -8.35
CA THR A 16 -3.12 7.16 -7.18
C THR A 16 -1.78 6.72 -6.59
N THR A 17 -1.38 7.35 -5.49
CA THR A 17 -0.09 7.07 -4.87
C THR A 17 -0.22 5.79 -4.05
N ASN A 18 0.67 4.83 -4.32
CA ASN A 18 0.64 3.52 -3.67
C ASN A 18 1.68 3.50 -2.54
N LEU A 19 1.24 3.76 -1.31
CA LEU A 19 2.10 3.81 -0.15
C LEU A 19 2.41 2.38 0.33
N LEU A 20 3.67 1.94 0.20
CA LEU A 20 4.10 0.65 0.76
C LEU A 20 4.13 0.71 2.29
N VAL A 21 3.34 -0.14 2.95
CA VAL A 21 3.23 -0.15 4.43
C VAL A 21 3.78 -1.41 5.07
N GLY A 22 3.93 -2.51 4.32
CA GLY A 22 4.30 -3.78 4.92
C GLY A 22 4.38 -4.95 3.96
N TYR A 23 4.38 -6.14 4.55
CA TYR A 23 4.60 -7.39 3.85
C TYR A 23 3.72 -8.52 4.36
N VAL A 24 3.46 -9.49 3.49
CA VAL A 24 2.78 -10.75 3.82
C VAL A 24 3.64 -11.92 3.36
N LEU A 25 3.78 -12.91 4.23
CA LEU A 25 4.44 -14.18 3.93
C LEU A 25 3.59 -15.36 4.44
N LYS A 26 3.83 -16.54 3.88
CA LYS A 26 3.25 -17.78 4.40
C LYS A 26 3.84 -18.07 5.78
N SER A 27 2.99 -18.35 6.76
CA SER A 27 3.42 -18.78 8.09
C SER A 27 3.85 -20.23 8.04
N ASN A 28 4.98 -20.54 8.69
CA ASN A 28 5.43 -21.92 8.91
C ASN A 28 4.59 -22.65 9.98
N ALA A 29 3.75 -21.91 10.71
CA ALA A 29 2.86 -22.45 11.73
C ALA A 29 1.40 -22.39 11.26
N GLY A 30 0.75 -23.55 11.20
CA GLY A 30 -0.71 -23.66 11.19
C GLY A 30 -1.44 -23.22 9.93
N GLY A 31 -0.79 -23.18 8.76
CA GLY A 31 -1.46 -22.87 7.49
C GLY A 31 -1.97 -21.43 7.37
N ALA A 32 -1.41 -20.50 8.17
CA ALA A 32 -1.80 -19.09 8.20
C ALA A 32 -0.89 -18.21 7.33
N LEU A 33 -1.27 -16.95 7.19
CA LEU A 33 -0.43 -15.88 6.65
C LEU A 33 0.09 -15.00 7.80
N LYS A 34 1.36 -14.64 7.75
CA LYS A 34 1.93 -13.62 8.64
C LYS A 34 1.95 -12.30 7.89
N ILE A 35 1.30 -11.31 8.48
CA ILE A 35 1.28 -9.93 8.00
C ILE A 35 2.16 -9.09 8.92
N SER A 36 3.03 -8.28 8.35
CA SER A 36 3.94 -7.40 9.10
C SER A 36 3.85 -6.00 8.53
N ILE A 37 3.32 -5.07 9.33
CA ILE A 37 3.15 -3.67 8.97
C ILE A 37 4.25 -2.87 9.65
N ASN A 38 4.90 -1.97 8.91
CA ASN A 38 5.84 -1.02 9.48
C ASN A 38 5.06 -0.04 10.34
N THR A 39 5.36 0.01 11.64
CA THR A 39 4.68 0.88 12.59
C THR A 39 4.82 2.35 12.23
N ALA A 40 5.93 2.75 11.60
CA ALA A 40 6.14 4.11 11.12
C ALA A 40 5.25 4.44 9.91
N ALA A 41 4.86 3.47 9.10
CA ALA A 41 4.00 3.72 7.95
C ALA A 41 2.55 4.07 8.35
N PHE A 42 2.12 3.72 9.56
CA PHE A 42 0.76 4.03 10.03
C PHE A 42 0.52 5.53 10.22
N SER A 43 1.54 6.34 10.55
CA SER A 43 1.37 7.78 10.66
C SER A 43 1.10 8.46 9.33
N ASP A 44 1.54 7.81 8.25
CA ASP A 44 1.50 8.34 6.89
C ASP A 44 0.27 7.82 6.12
N CYS A 45 -0.51 6.95 6.75
CA CYS A 45 -1.72 6.36 6.18
C CYS A 45 -2.93 7.29 6.35
N SER A 46 -3.72 7.41 5.28
CA SER A 46 -5.08 7.92 5.34
C SER A 46 -5.97 7.02 6.20
N THR A 47 -6.90 7.62 6.94
CA THR A 47 -7.88 6.90 7.76
C THR A 47 -9.29 7.30 7.42
N TYR A 48 -10.25 6.39 7.55
CA TYR A 48 -11.67 6.72 7.54
C TYR A 48 -12.32 6.33 8.87
N VAL A 49 -13.40 7.03 9.23
CA VAL A 49 -14.16 6.79 10.45
C VAL A 49 -15.48 6.14 10.08
N THR A 50 -15.81 5.04 10.74
CA THR A 50 -17.09 4.34 10.58
C THR A 50 -18.17 4.96 11.47
N SER A 51 -19.44 4.61 11.23
CA SER A 51 -20.59 5.15 11.97
C SER A 51 -20.58 4.84 13.47
N ASP A 52 -19.83 3.84 13.90
CA ASP A 52 -19.58 3.48 15.30
C ASP A 52 -18.43 4.28 15.95
N GLY A 53 -17.82 5.21 15.21
CA GLY A 53 -16.75 6.09 15.69
C GLY A 53 -15.35 5.51 15.59
N GLN A 54 -15.19 4.30 15.06
CA GLN A 54 -13.88 3.65 14.95
C GLN A 54 -13.11 4.12 13.71
N SER A 55 -11.80 4.32 13.88
CA SER A 55 -10.91 4.74 12.79
C SER A 55 -10.19 3.54 12.18
N TYR A 56 -10.18 3.47 10.85
CA TYR A 56 -9.57 2.38 10.10
C TYR A 56 -8.58 2.89 9.06
N VAL A 57 -7.51 2.12 8.86
CA VAL A 57 -6.53 2.31 7.79
C VAL A 57 -6.87 1.30 6.68
N PRO A 58 -7.33 1.74 5.48
CA PRO A 58 -7.57 0.84 4.37
C PRO A 58 -6.25 0.37 3.77
N LEU A 59 -6.02 -0.94 3.76
CA LEU A 59 -4.84 -1.59 3.20
C LEU A 59 -5.24 -2.58 2.11
N VAL A 60 -4.40 -2.70 1.08
CA VAL A 60 -4.59 -3.58 -0.06
C VAL A 60 -3.34 -4.40 -0.34
N MET A 61 -3.52 -5.50 -1.05
CA MET A 61 -2.45 -6.34 -1.57
C MET A 61 -2.90 -7.02 -2.86
N SER A 62 -1.95 -7.32 -3.75
CA SER A 62 -2.27 -8.01 -5.01
C SER A 62 -2.68 -9.47 -4.74
N LEU A 63 -3.85 -9.86 -5.22
CA LEU A 63 -4.34 -11.24 -5.16
C LEU A 63 -3.39 -12.21 -5.87
N ASN A 64 -2.95 -11.89 -7.09
CA ASN A 64 -2.00 -12.71 -7.84
C ASN A 64 -0.68 -12.88 -7.07
N ALA A 65 -0.15 -11.80 -6.48
CA ALA A 65 1.08 -11.90 -5.69
C ALA A 65 0.88 -12.72 -4.40
N LEU A 66 -0.31 -12.66 -3.80
CA LEU A 66 -0.66 -13.47 -2.64
C LEU A 66 -0.78 -14.96 -2.99
N GLU A 67 -1.41 -15.30 -4.12
CA GLU A 67 -1.50 -16.69 -4.59
C GLU A 67 -0.11 -17.32 -4.75
N LYS A 68 0.83 -16.58 -5.37
CA LYS A 68 2.23 -17.02 -5.48
C LYS A 68 2.87 -17.29 -4.12
N VAL A 69 2.51 -16.52 -3.08
CA VAL A 69 2.98 -16.76 -1.71
C VAL A 69 2.34 -18.00 -1.09
N LEU A 70 1.06 -18.22 -1.34
CA LEU A 70 0.33 -19.38 -0.80
C LEU A 70 0.85 -20.71 -1.38
N ILE A 71 1.11 -20.75 -2.68
CA ILE A 71 1.64 -21.95 -3.36
C ILE A 71 3.15 -22.14 -3.16
N GLY A 72 3.84 -21.15 -2.57
CA GLY A 72 5.27 -21.21 -2.29
C GLY A 72 6.19 -20.84 -3.46
N GLU A 73 5.65 -20.32 -4.56
CA GLU A 73 6.44 -19.75 -5.68
C GLU A 73 7.17 -18.47 -5.25
N ARG A 74 6.59 -17.72 -4.30
CA ARG A 74 7.15 -16.49 -3.76
C ARG A 74 7.19 -16.55 -2.23
N ALA A 75 8.28 -16.09 -1.62
CA ALA A 75 8.38 -16.10 -0.16
C ALA A 75 7.54 -15.00 0.52
N VAL A 76 7.43 -13.83 -0.11
CA VAL A 76 6.83 -12.63 0.50
C VAL A 76 6.21 -11.72 -0.57
N THR A 77 5.08 -11.08 -0.26
CA THR A 77 4.43 -10.03 -1.05
C THR A 77 4.22 -8.76 -0.23
N THR A 78 3.83 -7.65 -0.87
CA THR A 78 3.67 -6.34 -0.23
C THR A 78 2.23 -6.07 0.20
N VAL A 79 2.09 -5.23 1.24
CA VAL A 79 0.85 -4.58 1.65
C VAL A 79 1.04 -3.09 1.46
N SER A 80 0.04 -2.42 0.90
CA SER A 80 0.10 -0.99 0.62
C SER A 80 -1.24 -0.31 0.88
N GLN A 81 -1.23 1.02 0.94
CA GLN A 81 -2.45 1.82 0.88
C GLN A 81 -2.52 2.52 -0.47
N LEU A 82 -3.70 2.49 -1.09
CA LEU A 82 -4.00 3.36 -2.22
C LEU A 82 -4.46 4.71 -1.65
N GLN A 83 -3.73 5.76 -1.99
CA GLN A 83 -4.07 7.13 -1.63
C GLN A 83 -4.47 7.86 -2.92
N ASP A 84 -5.54 8.64 -2.81
CA ASP A 84 -6.06 9.51 -3.89
C ASP A 84 -5.34 10.86 -3.91
#